data_AF-A0AAU1H2I9-F1
#
_entry.id   AF-A0AAU1H2I9-F1
#
_cell.length_a   1.000
_cell.length_b   1.000
_cell.length_c   1.000
_cell.angle_alpha   90.00
_cell.angle_beta   90.00
_cell.angle_gamma   90.00
#
_symmetry.space_group_name_H-M   'P 1'
#
loop_
_entity.id
_entity.type
_entity.pdbx_description
1 polymer ?
#
loop_
_entity_poly.entity_id
_entity_poly.type
_entity_poly.pdbx_seq_one_letter_code
_entity_poly.pdbx_strand_id
1 'polypeptide(L)'
;MVEPHTPRSLIVTLYGAYGRTPGDAPIPVAELVRLLGAVGVEAPAVRSSVSRLKRRGLLVAARTPGGAAGYALSADARQLLDDGDRRIYRHPDPRIEDGWVLAVFSVPEAERHKRHLLRSRLSGLGFGTAAPGVWIAPAALHEETRHTLERLELTPYVELFRGDHLGFAATGESVARWWDLDAVARLHEGFLERHEPVLRSWEARPDAAPAPETAYRDYLMALDSWRQVPYADPGLPKELLPPTWPGGRSAEVFGLLHERLRDAGAEFVRG
;
A
#
# COMPACT_ATOMS: atom_id res chain seq x y z
N MET A 1 8.09 -4.80 -6.08
CA MET A 1 6.81 -4.86 -5.32
C MET A 1 6.38 -6.32 -5.22
N VAL A 2 5.51 -6.67 -4.27
CA VAL A 2 4.98 -8.05 -4.15
C VAL A 2 3.83 -8.20 -5.12
N GLU A 3 3.82 -9.22 -5.98
CA GLU A 3 2.66 -9.48 -6.84
C GLU A 3 1.38 -9.68 -5.98
N PRO A 4 0.27 -9.00 -6.32
CA PRO A 4 -0.99 -9.14 -5.59
C PRO A 4 -1.53 -10.56 -5.71
N HIS A 5 -2.42 -10.92 -4.79
CA HIS A 5 -3.07 -12.22 -4.66
C HIS A 5 -2.14 -13.42 -4.42
N THR A 6 -0.84 -13.18 -4.21
CA THR A 6 0.03 -14.23 -3.70
C THR A 6 -0.34 -14.55 -2.25
N PRO A 7 -0.21 -15.81 -1.77
CA PRO A 7 -0.54 -16.17 -0.40
C PRO A 7 0.19 -15.31 0.65
N ARG A 8 1.44 -14.92 0.35
CA ARG A 8 2.18 -13.98 1.20
C ARG A 8 1.53 -12.59 1.24
N SER A 9 1.12 -12.07 0.09
CA SER A 9 0.44 -10.77 -0.05
C SER A 9 -0.85 -10.76 0.76
N LEU A 10 -1.69 -11.76 0.54
CA LEU A 10 -2.99 -11.91 1.20
C LEU A 10 -2.87 -12.07 2.72
N ILE A 11 -1.85 -12.78 3.22
CA ILE A 11 -1.60 -12.84 4.66
C ILE A 11 -1.28 -11.44 5.22
N VAL A 12 -0.41 -10.67 4.56
CA VAL A 12 -0.08 -9.30 5.00
C VAL A 12 -1.33 -8.40 4.98
N THR A 13 -2.15 -8.52 3.93
CA THR A 13 -3.41 -7.79 3.79
C THR A 13 -4.42 -8.18 4.86
N LEU A 14 -4.54 -9.47 5.19
CA LEU A 14 -5.39 -9.96 6.27
C LEU A 14 -4.97 -9.36 7.62
N TYR A 15 -3.67 -9.38 7.93
CA TYR A 15 -3.17 -8.78 9.17
C TYR A 15 -3.41 -7.27 9.21
N GLY A 16 -3.22 -6.57 8.08
CA GLY A 16 -3.56 -5.16 7.95
C GLY A 16 -5.04 -4.88 8.22
N ALA A 17 -5.94 -5.60 7.55
CA ALA A 17 -7.38 -5.37 7.66
C ALA A 17 -7.97 -5.76 9.01
N TYR A 18 -7.59 -6.94 9.51
CA TYR A 18 -8.33 -7.63 10.58
C TYR A 18 -7.44 -8.18 11.71
N GLY A 19 -6.12 -8.24 11.53
CA GLY A 19 -5.20 -8.83 12.51
C GLY A 19 -4.68 -7.88 13.59
N ARG A 20 -4.98 -6.58 13.50
CA ARG A 20 -4.55 -5.54 14.46
C ARG A 20 -5.64 -5.22 15.50
N THR A 21 -6.13 -6.25 16.19
CA THR A 21 -7.16 -6.11 17.22
C THR A 21 -6.61 -5.51 18.52
N PRO A 22 -7.46 -4.96 19.42
CA PRO A 22 -7.01 -4.56 20.75
C PRO A 22 -6.32 -5.73 21.46
N GLY A 23 -5.03 -5.57 21.76
CA GLY A 23 -4.19 -6.60 22.40
C GLY A 23 -3.41 -7.52 21.45
N ASP A 24 -3.49 -7.30 20.13
CA ASP A 24 -2.69 -7.99 19.09
C ASP A 24 -2.70 -9.53 19.23
N ALA A 25 -3.90 -10.06 19.44
CA ALA A 25 -4.08 -11.49 19.65
C ALA A 25 -3.52 -12.30 18.46
N PRO A 26 -2.63 -13.28 18.71
CA PRO A 26 -2.06 -14.10 17.64
C PRO A 26 -3.15 -14.88 16.90
N ILE A 27 -3.02 -15.06 15.59
CA ILE A 27 -3.95 -15.85 14.76
C ILE A 27 -3.41 -17.28 14.62
N PRO A 28 -4.17 -18.33 15.02
CA PRO A 28 -3.79 -19.72 14.79
C PRO A 28 -3.57 -20.03 13.31
N VAL A 29 -2.67 -20.96 12.99
CA VAL A 29 -2.44 -21.33 11.57
C VAL A 29 -3.67 -21.96 10.93
N ALA A 30 -4.50 -22.67 11.70
CA ALA A 30 -5.76 -23.24 11.21
C ALA A 30 -6.75 -22.15 10.81
N GLU A 31 -6.76 -21.06 11.57
CA GLU A 31 -7.60 -19.90 11.30
C GLU A 31 -7.11 -19.13 10.06
N LEU A 32 -5.79 -18.93 9.93
CA LEU A 32 -5.21 -18.42 8.69
C LEU A 32 -5.56 -19.29 7.48
N VAL A 33 -5.59 -20.62 7.63
CA VAL A 33 -6.00 -21.54 6.55
C VAL A 33 -7.49 -21.37 6.21
N ARG A 34 -8.38 -21.25 7.20
CA ARG A 34 -9.81 -21.01 6.98
C ARG A 34 -10.03 -19.70 6.22
N LEU A 35 -9.44 -18.62 6.72
CA LEU A 35 -9.56 -17.26 6.19
C LEU A 35 -8.97 -17.12 4.79
N LEU A 36 -7.84 -17.76 4.50
CA LEU A 36 -7.22 -17.72 3.17
C LEU A 36 -7.89 -18.72 2.21
N GLY A 37 -8.52 -19.78 2.72
CA GLY A 37 -9.32 -20.72 1.95
C GLY A 37 -10.56 -20.05 1.32
N ALA A 38 -11.20 -19.11 2.02
CA ALA A 38 -12.33 -18.33 1.49
C ALA A 38 -11.97 -17.48 0.25
N VAL A 39 -10.66 -17.20 0.04
CA VAL A 39 -10.14 -16.52 -1.16
C VAL A 39 -9.39 -17.47 -2.11
N GLY A 40 -9.57 -18.78 -1.96
CA GLY A 40 -9.04 -19.80 -2.87
C GLY A 40 -7.59 -20.20 -2.64
N VAL A 41 -7.01 -19.94 -1.47
CA VAL A 41 -5.62 -20.31 -1.17
C VAL A 41 -5.56 -21.63 -0.39
N GLU A 42 -4.89 -22.61 -0.99
CA GLU A 42 -4.71 -23.95 -0.42
C GLU A 42 -3.87 -23.95 0.87
N ALA A 43 -4.25 -24.81 1.81
CA ALA A 43 -3.62 -24.90 3.13
C ALA A 43 -2.09 -25.10 3.11
N PRO A 44 -1.48 -25.92 2.22
CA PRO A 44 -0.03 -26.01 2.09
C PRO A 44 0.63 -24.67 1.71
N ALA A 45 -0.01 -23.88 0.85
CA ALA A 45 0.50 -22.57 0.40
C ALA A 45 0.45 -21.53 1.53
N VAL A 46 -0.60 -21.55 2.36
CA VAL A 46 -0.71 -20.73 3.58
C VAL A 46 0.44 -21.05 4.54
N ARG A 47 0.61 -22.33 4.91
CA ARG A 47 1.66 -22.76 5.85
C ARG A 47 3.06 -22.42 5.36
N SER A 48 3.33 -22.64 4.07
CA SER A 48 4.59 -22.26 3.43
C SER A 48 4.86 -20.75 3.50
N SER A 49 3.82 -19.94 3.27
CA SER A 49 3.94 -18.47 3.31
C SER A 49 4.09 -17.92 4.73
N VAL A 50 3.38 -18.48 5.71
CA VAL A 50 3.60 -18.17 7.14
C VAL A 50 5.04 -18.47 7.55
N SER A 51 5.57 -19.63 7.18
CA SER A 51 6.97 -20.00 7.46
C SER A 51 7.97 -19.00 6.85
N ARG A 52 7.72 -18.55 5.62
CA ARG A 52 8.55 -17.52 4.96
C ARG A 52 8.43 -16.15 5.62
N LEU A 53 7.23 -15.73 6.01
CA LEU A 53 7.00 -14.46 6.70
C LEU A 53 7.66 -14.44 8.08
N LYS A 54 7.60 -15.56 8.81
CA LYS A 54 8.32 -15.74 10.07
C LYS A 54 9.84 -15.64 9.88
N ARG A 55 10.39 -16.34 8.88
CA ARG A 55 11.84 -16.28 8.55
C ARG A 55 12.31 -14.87 8.16
N ARG A 56 11.40 -14.03 7.65
CA ARG A 56 11.67 -12.63 7.29
C ARG A 56 11.42 -11.65 8.45
N GLY A 57 11.08 -12.13 9.64
CA GLY A 57 10.83 -11.29 10.81
C GLY A 57 9.51 -10.51 10.76
N LEU A 58 8.61 -10.81 9.82
CA LEU A 58 7.31 -10.13 9.72
C LEU A 58 6.25 -10.73 10.65
N LEU A 59 6.34 -12.04 10.89
CA LEU A 59 5.50 -12.74 11.84
C LEU A 59 6.35 -13.34 12.97
N VAL A 60 5.83 -13.27 14.19
CA VAL A 60 6.41 -13.90 15.37
C VAL A 60 5.48 -14.98 15.88
N ALA A 61 6.05 -16.07 16.42
CA ALA A 61 5.25 -17.11 17.04
C ALA A 61 4.83 -16.66 18.44
N ALA A 62 3.55 -16.81 18.77
CA ALA A 62 2.98 -16.39 20.05
C ALA A 62 1.83 -17.31 20.46
N ARG A 63 1.24 -17.07 21.63
CA ARG A 63 0.11 -17.85 22.16
C ARG A 63 -1.15 -17.01 22.14
N THR A 64 -2.26 -17.59 21.68
CA THR A 64 -3.58 -16.95 21.80
C THR A 64 -3.96 -16.78 23.27
N PRO A 65 -4.97 -15.96 23.59
CA PRO A 65 -5.52 -15.88 24.95
C PRO A 65 -5.95 -17.25 25.51
N GLY A 66 -6.38 -18.18 24.64
CA GLY A 66 -6.71 -19.58 24.99
C GLY A 66 -5.52 -20.55 25.00
N GLY A 67 -4.27 -20.08 24.89
CA GLY A 67 -3.06 -20.91 24.96
C GLY A 67 -2.69 -21.67 23.67
N ALA A 68 -3.46 -21.52 22.59
CA ALA A 68 -3.14 -22.13 21.30
C ALA A 68 -1.93 -21.45 20.65
N ALA A 69 -1.14 -22.20 19.87
CA ALA A 69 -0.06 -21.60 19.10
C ALA A 69 -0.62 -20.79 17.92
N GLY A 70 -0.12 -19.56 17.76
CA GLY A 70 -0.51 -18.65 16.69
C GLY A 70 0.66 -17.79 16.22
N TYR A 71 0.35 -16.89 15.30
CA TYR A 71 1.29 -15.93 14.74
C TYR A 71 0.76 -14.51 14.95
N ALA A 72 1.65 -13.59 15.30
CA ALA A 72 1.36 -12.17 15.41
C ALA A 72 2.33 -11.38 14.52
N LEU A 73 2.00 -10.13 14.22
CA LEU A 73 2.95 -9.20 13.59
C LEU A 73 4.11 -8.93 14.55
N SER A 74 5.32 -8.78 14.01
CA SER A 74 6.41 -8.14 14.76
C SER A 74 6.11 -6.64 14.94
N ALA A 75 6.78 -5.99 15.89
CA ALA A 75 6.66 -4.55 16.09
C ALA A 75 6.99 -3.76 14.81
N ASP A 76 8.06 -4.15 14.11
CA ASP A 76 8.45 -3.54 12.83
C ASP A 76 7.40 -3.74 11.73
N ALA A 77 6.82 -4.94 11.64
CA ALA A 77 5.78 -5.23 10.65
C ALA A 77 4.49 -4.47 10.96
N ARG A 78 4.16 -4.27 12.24
CA ARG A 78 3.05 -3.43 12.66
C ARG A 78 3.27 -1.98 12.25
N GLN A 79 4.41 -1.41 12.59
CA GLN A 79 4.75 -0.03 12.22
C GLN A 79 4.67 0.17 10.71
N LEU A 80 5.18 -0.79 9.93
CA LEU A 80 5.09 -0.76 8.47
C LEU A 80 3.64 -0.73 7.95
N LEU A 81 2.73 -1.47 8.59
CA LEU A 81 1.31 -1.46 8.23
C LEU A 81 0.63 -0.15 8.65
N ASP A 82 0.94 0.36 9.84
CA ASP A 82 0.40 1.63 10.34
C ASP A 82 0.85 2.82 9.45
N ASP A 83 2.11 2.80 8.98
CA ASP A 83 2.59 3.78 8.00
C ASP A 83 1.87 3.64 6.65
N GLY A 84 1.61 2.39 6.23
CA GLY A 84 0.91 2.09 4.98
C GLY A 84 -0.56 2.46 4.95
N ASP A 85 -1.26 2.38 6.09
CA ASP A 85 -2.67 2.75 6.21
C ASP A 85 -2.93 4.20 5.81
N ARG A 86 -2.02 5.10 6.18
CA ARG A 86 -2.11 6.52 5.77
C ARG A 86 -2.14 6.66 4.27
N ARG A 87 -1.49 5.76 3.52
CA ARG A 87 -1.43 5.79 2.06
C ARG A 87 -2.62 5.06 1.42
N ILE A 88 -3.09 4.00 2.06
CA ILE A 88 -4.18 3.15 1.56
C ILE A 88 -5.54 3.82 1.75
N TYR A 89 -5.77 4.47 2.89
CA TYR A 89 -7.10 4.95 3.30
C TYR A 89 -7.24 6.48 3.26
N ARG A 90 -6.15 7.25 3.24
CA ARG A 90 -6.24 8.71 3.08
C ARG A 90 -6.17 9.06 1.60
N HIS A 91 -7.10 9.89 1.17
CA HIS A 91 -7.07 10.53 -0.13
C HIS A 91 -6.65 11.99 0.10
N PRO A 92 -5.35 12.31 0.04
CA PRO A 92 -4.94 13.70 0.08
C PRO A 92 -5.52 14.42 -1.15
N ASP A 93 -5.86 15.70 -0.99
CA ASP A 93 -6.18 16.61 -2.09
C ASP A 93 -5.06 17.65 -2.18
N PRO A 94 -3.88 17.24 -2.70
CA PRO A 94 -2.71 18.09 -2.72
C PRO A 94 -2.90 19.23 -3.71
N ARG A 95 -2.41 20.41 -3.32
CA ARG A 95 -2.44 21.60 -4.18
C ARG A 95 -1.05 21.92 -4.67
N ILE A 96 -0.98 22.61 -5.80
CA ILE A 96 0.31 23.03 -6.38
C ILE A 96 1.04 23.96 -5.40
N GLU A 97 0.30 24.83 -4.70
CA GLU A 97 0.83 25.78 -3.71
C GLU A 97 1.43 25.12 -2.46
N ASP A 98 1.12 23.85 -2.20
CA ASP A 98 1.73 23.12 -1.08
C ASP A 98 3.23 22.85 -1.35
N GLY A 99 3.66 22.99 -2.61
CA GLY A 99 5.05 22.92 -3.05
C GLY A 99 5.59 21.50 -3.17
N TRP A 100 6.91 21.42 -3.31
CA TRP A 100 7.64 20.19 -3.59
C TRP A 100 8.65 19.88 -2.48
N VAL A 101 8.95 18.60 -2.31
CA VAL A 101 10.14 18.12 -1.61
C VAL A 101 11.10 17.54 -2.64
N LEU A 102 12.37 17.96 -2.56
CA LEU A 102 13.45 17.39 -3.35
C LEU A 102 14.35 16.56 -2.45
N ALA A 103 14.71 15.37 -2.91
CA ALA A 103 15.75 14.56 -2.33
C ALA A 103 16.95 14.54 -3.28
N VAL A 104 18.02 15.19 -2.87
CA VAL A 104 19.31 15.14 -3.56
C VAL A 104 20.19 14.16 -2.81
N PHE A 105 20.65 13.11 -3.48
CA PHE A 105 21.50 12.13 -2.82
C PHE A 105 22.83 11.92 -3.53
N SER A 106 23.85 11.65 -2.73
CA SER A 106 25.17 11.25 -3.19
C SER A 106 25.61 10.04 -2.38
N VAL A 107 25.89 8.93 -3.06
CA VAL A 107 26.32 7.68 -2.44
C VAL A 107 27.66 7.28 -3.04
N PRO A 108 28.71 7.08 -2.22
CA PRO A 108 30.01 6.61 -2.69
C PRO A 108 29.89 5.31 -3.50
N GLU A 109 30.74 5.12 -4.52
CA GLU A 109 30.63 3.94 -5.40
C GLU A 109 30.83 2.61 -4.65
N ALA A 110 31.66 2.62 -3.60
CA ALA A 110 31.85 1.49 -2.70
C ALA A 110 30.53 1.02 -2.05
N GLU A 111 29.55 1.91 -1.92
CA GLU A 111 28.26 1.67 -1.28
C GLU A 111 27.10 1.59 -2.27
N ARG A 112 27.36 1.15 -3.52
CA ARG A 112 26.34 1.02 -4.58
C ARG A 112 25.03 0.34 -4.16
N HIS A 113 25.09 -0.58 -3.20
CA HIS A 113 23.90 -1.24 -2.65
C HIS A 113 22.96 -0.27 -1.91
N LYS A 114 23.50 0.70 -1.16
CA LYS A 114 22.74 1.79 -0.52
C LYS A 114 22.09 2.68 -1.57
N ARG A 115 22.79 2.99 -2.67
CA ARG A 115 22.22 3.74 -3.80
C ARG A 115 21.01 3.04 -4.42
N HIS A 116 21.11 1.74 -4.67
CA HIS A 116 19.98 0.96 -5.19
C HIS A 116 18.81 0.91 -4.21
N LEU A 117 19.10 0.73 -2.91
CA LEU A 117 18.09 0.77 -1.86
C LEU A 117 17.39 2.13 -1.83
N LEU A 118 18.13 3.22 -1.87
CA LEU A 118 17.61 4.59 -1.78
C LEU A 118 16.71 4.92 -2.97
N ARG A 119 17.14 4.61 -4.20
CA ARG A 119 16.28 4.73 -5.40
C ARG A 119 15.00 3.91 -5.26
N SER A 120 15.11 2.65 -4.82
CA SER A 120 13.93 1.80 -4.61
C SER A 120 12.98 2.35 -3.55
N ARG A 121 13.49 3.01 -2.52
CA ARG A 121 12.67 3.59 -1.45
C ARG A 121 12.02 4.88 -1.87
N LEU A 122 12.75 5.79 -2.53
CA LEU A 122 12.18 7.02 -3.08
C LEU A 122 11.09 6.73 -4.13
N SER A 123 11.32 5.79 -5.06
CA SER A 123 10.26 5.34 -5.97
C SER A 123 9.04 4.79 -5.24
N GLY A 124 9.24 3.96 -4.22
CA GLY A 124 8.14 3.41 -3.41
C GLY A 124 7.46 4.44 -2.49
N LEU A 125 8.06 5.61 -2.30
CA LEU A 125 7.47 6.76 -1.62
C LEU A 125 6.77 7.70 -2.59
N GLY A 126 6.74 7.38 -3.90
CA GLY A 126 6.10 8.21 -4.92
C GLY A 126 7.00 9.28 -5.54
N PHE A 127 8.31 9.28 -5.29
CA PHE A 127 9.19 10.27 -5.91
C PHE A 127 9.42 9.97 -7.40
N GLY A 128 9.39 11.02 -8.20
CA GLY A 128 9.85 11.05 -9.58
C GLY A 128 11.34 11.40 -9.68
N THR A 129 11.93 11.20 -10.85
CA THR A 129 13.32 11.56 -11.12
C THR A 129 13.38 12.87 -11.91
N ALA A 130 13.76 13.97 -11.25
CA ALA A 130 13.91 15.26 -11.90
C ALA A 130 15.19 15.36 -12.75
N ALA A 131 16.27 14.75 -12.25
CA ALA A 131 17.57 14.62 -12.91
C ALA A 131 18.37 13.47 -12.27
N PRO A 132 19.51 13.03 -12.83
CA PRO A 132 20.38 12.06 -12.17
C PRO A 132 20.76 12.52 -10.76
N GLY A 133 20.36 11.75 -9.74
CA GLY A 133 20.63 12.06 -8.32
C GLY A 133 19.66 13.08 -7.68
N VAL A 134 18.69 13.60 -8.43
CA VAL A 134 17.69 14.56 -7.94
C VAL A 134 16.29 13.97 -8.10
N TRP A 135 15.63 13.74 -6.97
CA TRP A 135 14.29 13.20 -6.90
C TRP A 135 13.32 14.23 -6.36
N ILE A 136 12.08 14.17 -6.81
CA ILE A 136 11.06 15.16 -6.49
C ILE A 136 9.73 14.47 -6.14
N ALA A 137 8.98 15.04 -5.19
CA ALA A 137 7.64 14.61 -4.82
C ALA A 137 6.82 15.80 -4.29
N PRO A 138 5.49 15.72 -4.25
CA PRO A 138 4.66 16.67 -3.49
C PRO A 138 5.15 16.82 -2.05
N ALA A 139 5.16 18.05 -1.52
CA ALA A 139 5.70 18.34 -0.18
C ALA A 139 5.02 17.55 0.96
N ALA A 140 3.78 17.11 0.75
CA ALA A 140 3.03 16.26 1.68
C ALA A 140 3.75 14.93 1.99
N LEU A 141 4.63 14.45 1.11
CA LEU A 141 5.38 13.21 1.31
C LEU A 141 6.65 13.38 2.17
N HIS A 142 6.99 14.59 2.60
CA HIS A 142 8.24 14.85 3.33
C HIS A 142 8.34 14.09 4.66
N GLU A 143 7.31 14.12 5.51
CA GLU A 143 7.40 13.49 6.84
C GLU A 143 7.53 11.97 6.74
N GLU A 144 6.78 11.34 5.82
CA GLU A 144 6.91 9.91 5.52
C GLU A 144 8.31 9.57 4.98
N THR A 145 8.86 10.44 4.13
CA THR A 145 10.21 10.29 3.57
C THR A 145 11.26 10.38 4.67
N ARG A 146 11.17 11.38 5.54
CA ARG A 146 12.08 11.57 6.68
C ARG A 146 12.12 10.32 7.55
N HIS A 147 10.97 9.86 8.04
CA HIS A 147 10.89 8.66 8.88
C HIS A 147 11.44 7.42 8.18
N THR A 148 11.17 7.26 6.88
CA THR A 148 11.69 6.12 6.11
C THR A 148 13.20 6.16 5.97
N LEU A 149 13.80 7.33 5.72
CA LEU A 149 15.25 7.50 5.59
C LEU A 149 15.96 7.30 6.94
N GLU A 150 15.39 7.79 8.03
CA GLU A 150 15.91 7.60 9.40
C GLU A 150 15.91 6.11 9.78
N ARG A 151 14.76 5.44 9.63
CA ARG A 151 14.61 4.00 9.95
C ARG A 151 15.55 3.10 9.15
N LEU A 152 15.93 3.52 7.93
CA LEU A 152 16.83 2.75 7.05
C LEU A 152 18.29 3.21 7.13
N GLU A 153 18.60 4.17 8.01
CA GLU A 153 19.94 4.74 8.19
C GLU A 153 20.51 5.24 6.85
N LEU A 154 19.66 5.94 6.08
CA LEU A 154 20.00 6.53 4.78
C LEU A 154 20.21 8.04 4.84
N THR A 155 19.92 8.67 5.99
CA THR A 155 20.07 10.11 6.19
C THR A 155 21.46 10.68 5.87
N PRO A 156 22.60 9.99 6.06
CA PRO A 156 23.91 10.55 5.71
C PRO A 156 24.14 10.77 4.21
N TYR A 157 23.29 10.19 3.37
CA TYR A 157 23.45 10.21 1.91
C TYR A 157 22.48 11.18 1.21
N VAL A 158 21.54 11.79 1.94
CA VAL A 158 20.43 12.55 1.35
C VAL A 158 20.30 13.91 2.00
N GLU A 159 20.24 14.93 1.16
CA GLU A 159 19.80 16.28 1.52
C GLU A 159 18.36 16.47 1.04
N LEU A 160 17.50 16.99 1.93
CA LEU A 160 16.10 17.28 1.64
C LEU A 160 15.88 18.79 1.54
N PHE A 161 15.28 19.23 0.44
CA PHE A 161 14.87 20.62 0.22
C PHE A 161 13.36 20.70 0.07
N ARG A 162 12.77 21.82 0.45
CA ARG A 162 11.38 22.16 0.13
C ARG A 162 11.34 23.46 -0.66
N GLY A 163 10.40 23.56 -1.59
CA GLY A 163 10.18 24.80 -2.33
C GLY A 163 9.28 24.61 -3.55
N ASP A 164 9.21 25.65 -4.36
CA ASP A 164 8.36 25.72 -5.54
C ASP A 164 9.08 25.31 -6.82
N HIS A 165 8.33 24.86 -7.82
CA HIS A 165 8.87 24.64 -9.16
C HIS A 165 8.87 25.97 -9.93
N LEU A 166 10.05 26.58 -10.04
CA LEU A 166 10.29 27.83 -10.76
C LEU A 166 10.87 27.59 -12.16
N GLY A 167 10.52 26.47 -12.79
CA GLY A 167 11.04 26.09 -14.11
C GLY A 167 10.51 26.98 -15.24
N PHE A 168 11.28 27.05 -16.33
CA PHE A 168 10.87 27.78 -17.54
C PHE A 168 9.72 27.11 -18.29
N ALA A 169 9.61 25.78 -18.19
CA ALA A 169 8.49 25.02 -18.72
C ALA A 169 7.38 24.92 -17.68
N ALA A 170 6.13 24.80 -18.14
CA ALA A 170 4.99 24.58 -17.26
C ALA A 170 5.22 23.33 -16.38
N THR A 171 4.76 23.40 -15.13
CA THR A 171 4.94 22.31 -14.16
C THR A 171 4.34 20.99 -14.66
N GLY A 172 3.16 21.02 -15.32
CA GLY A 172 2.54 19.83 -15.90
C GLY A 172 3.42 19.11 -16.95
N GLU A 173 4.12 19.87 -17.81
CA GLU A 173 5.06 19.27 -18.78
C GLU A 173 6.27 18.63 -18.09
N SER A 174 6.70 19.20 -16.97
CA SER A 174 7.84 18.69 -16.22
C SER A 174 7.49 17.44 -15.42
N VAL A 175 6.30 17.39 -14.85
CA VAL A 175 5.71 16.22 -14.16
C VAL A 175 5.72 15.00 -15.08
N ALA A 176 5.26 15.14 -16.34
CA ALA A 176 5.25 14.03 -17.30
C ALA A 176 6.65 13.49 -17.65
N ARG A 177 7.72 14.27 -17.40
CA ARG A 177 9.11 13.81 -17.55
C ARG A 177 9.67 13.18 -16.27
N TRP A 178 9.19 13.62 -15.11
CA TRP A 178 9.69 13.15 -13.81
C TRP A 178 9.06 11.82 -13.39
N TRP A 179 7.82 11.57 -13.80
CA TRP A 179 7.08 10.33 -13.55
C TRP A 179 6.69 9.63 -14.83
N ASP A 180 6.69 8.30 -14.78
CA ASP A 180 6.00 7.46 -15.77
C ASP A 180 4.51 7.39 -15.40
N LEU A 181 3.78 8.46 -15.75
CA LEU A 181 2.34 8.57 -15.46
C LEU A 181 1.53 7.46 -16.15
N ASP A 182 1.97 6.99 -17.32
CA ASP A 182 1.30 5.89 -18.01
C ASP A 182 1.44 4.58 -17.24
N ALA A 183 2.61 4.32 -16.63
CA ALA A 183 2.78 3.15 -15.75
C ALA A 183 1.89 3.19 -14.52
N VAL A 184 1.72 4.37 -13.92
CA VAL A 184 0.84 4.56 -12.77
C VAL A 184 -0.63 4.42 -13.21
N ALA A 185 -1.03 5.02 -14.33
CA ALA A 185 -2.37 4.88 -14.90
C ALA A 185 -2.74 3.41 -15.12
N ARG A 186 -1.83 2.60 -15.70
CA ARG A 186 -2.04 1.15 -15.89
C ARG A 186 -2.30 0.39 -14.58
N LEU A 187 -1.74 0.83 -13.45
CA LEU A 187 -2.01 0.22 -12.15
C LEU A 187 -3.44 0.50 -11.68
N HIS A 188 -3.93 1.74 -11.88
CA HIS A 188 -5.31 2.10 -11.58
C HIS A 188 -6.30 1.41 -12.54
N GLU A 189 -6.01 1.37 -13.83
CA GLU A 189 -6.82 0.67 -14.84
C GLU A 189 -6.93 -0.81 -14.51
N GLY A 190 -5.80 -1.48 -14.22
CA GLY A 190 -5.81 -2.88 -13.81
C GLY A 190 -6.51 -3.13 -12.47
N PHE A 191 -6.65 -2.12 -11.61
CA PHE A 191 -7.52 -2.20 -10.42
C PHE A 191 -8.99 -2.10 -10.82
N LEU A 192 -9.35 -1.10 -11.64
CA LEU A 192 -10.71 -0.86 -12.11
C LEU A 192 -11.27 -2.05 -12.89
N GLU A 193 -10.51 -2.61 -13.82
CA GLU A 193 -10.90 -3.78 -14.61
C GLU A 193 -11.36 -4.95 -13.73
N ARG A 194 -10.71 -5.14 -12.56
CA ARG A 194 -11.02 -6.22 -11.62
C ARG A 194 -12.17 -5.89 -10.67
N HIS A 195 -12.24 -4.66 -10.18
CA HIS A 195 -13.08 -4.32 -9.02
C HIS A 195 -14.32 -3.50 -9.36
N GLU A 196 -14.37 -2.84 -10.52
CA GLU A 196 -15.57 -2.16 -11.02
C GLU A 196 -16.75 -3.14 -11.25
N PRO A 197 -16.56 -4.34 -11.83
CA PRO A 197 -17.65 -5.32 -11.92
C PRO A 197 -18.12 -5.82 -10.54
N VAL A 198 -17.20 -5.93 -9.58
CA VAL A 198 -17.52 -6.35 -8.21
C VAL A 198 -18.40 -5.30 -7.54
N LEU A 199 -18.02 -4.02 -7.61
CA LEU A 199 -18.83 -2.91 -7.09
C LEU A 199 -20.24 -2.91 -7.70
N ARG A 200 -20.34 -2.98 -9.03
CA ARG A 200 -21.66 -3.04 -9.72
C ARG A 200 -22.52 -4.20 -9.25
N SER A 201 -21.92 -5.36 -8.97
CA SER A 201 -22.64 -6.53 -8.46
C SER A 201 -23.22 -6.34 -7.06
N TRP A 202 -22.57 -5.49 -6.24
CA TRP A 202 -23.02 -5.13 -4.91
C TRP A 202 -24.07 -4.02 -4.95
N GLU A 203 -23.91 -3.03 -5.83
CA GLU A 203 -24.88 -1.96 -6.07
C GLU A 203 -26.22 -2.48 -6.61
N ALA A 204 -26.20 -3.54 -7.43
CA ALA A 204 -27.42 -4.19 -7.92
C ALA A 204 -28.25 -4.89 -6.83
N ARG A 205 -27.74 -4.99 -5.60
CA ARG A 205 -28.38 -5.63 -4.45
C ARG A 205 -28.34 -4.71 -3.22
N PRO A 206 -28.94 -3.52 -3.28
CA PRO A 206 -28.75 -2.49 -2.25
C PRO A 206 -29.32 -2.91 -0.89
N ASP A 207 -30.48 -3.58 -0.87
CA ASP A 207 -31.23 -3.92 0.34
C ASP A 207 -30.78 -5.23 1.02
N ALA A 208 -29.90 -6.01 0.37
CA ALA A 208 -29.39 -7.24 0.93
C ALA A 208 -28.14 -6.97 1.76
N ALA A 209 -28.20 -7.30 3.06
CA ALA A 209 -27.03 -7.32 3.91
C ALA A 209 -25.95 -8.25 3.27
N PRO A 210 -24.69 -7.80 3.12
CA PRO A 210 -23.63 -8.62 2.57
C PRO A 210 -23.44 -9.90 3.39
N ALA A 211 -23.56 -11.07 2.76
CA ALA A 211 -23.20 -12.32 3.41
C ALA A 211 -21.72 -12.24 3.87
N PRO A 212 -21.41 -12.46 5.17
CA PRO A 212 -20.11 -12.14 5.74
C PRO A 212 -18.91 -12.74 4.99
N GLU A 213 -18.98 -14.01 4.58
CA GLU A 213 -17.91 -14.68 3.85
C GLU A 213 -17.66 -14.05 2.46
N THR A 214 -18.72 -13.69 1.75
CA THR A 214 -18.61 -13.05 0.42
C THR A 214 -18.06 -11.63 0.56
N ALA A 215 -18.52 -10.87 1.56
CA ALA A 215 -17.99 -9.54 1.86
C ALA A 215 -16.50 -9.60 2.21
N TYR A 216 -16.10 -10.53 3.07
CA TYR A 216 -14.71 -10.77 3.43
C TYR A 216 -13.85 -11.08 2.20
N ARG A 217 -14.27 -12.02 1.35
CA ARG A 217 -13.50 -12.42 0.15
C ARG A 217 -13.29 -11.24 -0.79
N ASP A 218 -14.38 -10.57 -1.16
CA ASP A 218 -14.34 -9.48 -2.14
C ASP A 218 -13.55 -8.28 -1.59
N TYR A 219 -13.73 -7.94 -0.30
CA TYR A 219 -12.95 -6.87 0.35
C TYR A 219 -11.46 -7.20 0.42
N LEU A 220 -11.08 -8.41 0.85
CA LEU A 220 -9.67 -8.77 0.97
C LEU A 220 -8.96 -8.72 -0.38
N MET A 221 -9.63 -9.17 -1.46
CA MET A 221 -9.11 -9.10 -2.83
C MET A 221 -9.00 -7.65 -3.32
N ALA A 222 -10.00 -6.81 -3.05
CA ALA A 222 -9.97 -5.38 -3.38
C ALA A 222 -8.82 -4.68 -2.66
N LEU A 223 -8.69 -4.86 -1.34
CA LEU A 223 -7.62 -4.27 -0.54
C LEU A 223 -6.23 -4.74 -0.97
N ASP A 224 -6.06 -6.03 -1.27
CA ASP A 224 -4.76 -6.56 -1.69
C ASP A 224 -4.32 -6.04 -3.06
N SER A 225 -5.27 -5.76 -3.95
CA SER A 225 -5.01 -5.08 -5.22
C SER A 225 -4.71 -3.61 -5.01
N TRP A 226 -5.55 -2.92 -4.24
CA TRP A 226 -5.49 -1.48 -4.01
C TRP A 226 -4.19 -1.08 -3.35
N ARG A 227 -3.74 -1.79 -2.30
CA ARG A 227 -2.57 -1.41 -1.50
C ARG A 227 -1.25 -1.26 -2.27
N GLN A 228 -1.17 -1.73 -3.51
CA GLN A 228 0.00 -1.53 -4.37
C GLN A 228 -0.02 -0.15 -5.05
N VAL A 229 -1.22 0.34 -5.36
CA VAL A 229 -1.45 1.51 -6.21
C VAL A 229 -0.99 2.80 -5.51
N PRO A 230 -1.40 3.12 -4.26
CA PRO A 230 -0.96 4.34 -3.59
C PRO A 230 0.55 4.44 -3.36
N TYR A 231 1.29 3.33 -3.33
CA TYR A 231 2.75 3.35 -3.21
C TYR A 231 3.46 3.71 -4.52
N ALA A 232 2.82 3.47 -5.66
CA ALA A 232 3.31 3.87 -6.97
C ALA A 232 2.78 5.25 -7.39
N ASP A 233 1.57 5.61 -6.93
CA ASP A 233 0.96 6.91 -7.19
C ASP A 233 1.61 8.00 -6.31
N PRO A 234 2.23 9.04 -6.91
CA PRO A 234 2.78 10.18 -6.17
C PRO A 234 1.72 11.02 -5.44
N GLY A 235 0.44 10.89 -5.77
CA GLY A 235 -0.60 11.79 -5.29
C GLY A 235 -0.35 13.21 -5.78
N LEU A 236 -0.28 13.41 -7.10
CA LEU A 236 -0.09 14.73 -7.69
C LEU A 236 -1.40 15.55 -7.65
N PRO A 237 -1.32 16.89 -7.55
CA PRO A 237 -2.48 17.75 -7.79
C PRO A 237 -3.18 17.43 -9.11
N LYS A 238 -4.52 17.40 -9.09
CA LYS A 238 -5.34 17.00 -10.25
C LYS A 238 -5.05 17.81 -11.51
N GLU A 239 -4.71 19.08 -11.33
CA GLU A 239 -4.37 20.03 -12.39
C GLU A 239 -3.09 19.65 -13.16
N LEU A 240 -2.23 18.81 -12.57
CA LEU A 240 -0.99 18.32 -13.18
C LEU A 240 -1.15 16.95 -13.86
N LEU A 241 -2.34 16.36 -13.78
CA LEU A 241 -2.64 15.03 -14.29
C LEU A 241 -3.34 15.11 -15.66
N PRO A 242 -3.20 14.07 -16.51
CA PRO A 242 -3.94 13.98 -17.76
C PRO A 242 -5.46 14.05 -17.54
N PRO A 243 -6.25 14.62 -18.47
CA PRO A 243 -7.70 14.73 -18.33
C PRO A 243 -8.43 13.39 -18.12
N THR A 244 -7.88 12.29 -18.64
CA THR A 244 -8.43 10.93 -18.53
C THR A 244 -7.80 10.12 -17.39
N TRP A 245 -7.24 10.79 -16.37
CA TRP A 245 -6.56 10.11 -15.28
C TRP A 245 -7.49 9.16 -14.50
N PRO A 246 -7.16 7.86 -14.39
CA PRO A 246 -8.02 6.85 -13.76
C PRO A 246 -8.01 6.90 -12.23
N GLY A 247 -7.08 7.66 -11.61
CA GLY A 247 -6.85 7.63 -10.16
C GLY A 247 -8.09 7.96 -9.33
N GLY A 248 -8.83 9.01 -9.71
CA GLY A 248 -10.04 9.42 -9.00
C GLY A 248 -11.10 8.33 -8.96
N ARG A 249 -11.38 7.69 -10.11
CA ARG A 249 -12.37 6.60 -10.18
C ARG A 249 -11.92 5.37 -9.40
N SER A 250 -10.64 5.00 -9.49
CA SER A 250 -10.13 3.83 -8.76
C SER A 250 -10.18 3.99 -7.23
N ALA A 251 -9.89 5.20 -6.75
CA ALA A 251 -10.03 5.59 -5.35
C ALA A 251 -11.49 5.51 -4.88
N GLU A 252 -12.42 6.04 -5.69
CA GLU A 252 -13.85 5.96 -5.44
C GLU A 252 -14.34 4.51 -5.36
N VAL A 253 -13.98 3.67 -6.33
CA VAL A 253 -14.35 2.24 -6.34
C VAL A 253 -13.82 1.52 -5.09
N PHE A 254 -12.56 1.75 -4.71
CA PHE A 254 -12.02 1.18 -3.49
C PHE A 254 -12.75 1.68 -2.24
N GLY A 255 -13.02 2.99 -2.16
CA GLY A 255 -13.73 3.61 -1.04
C GLY A 255 -15.11 3.00 -0.84
N LEU A 256 -15.91 2.88 -1.91
CA LEU A 256 -17.25 2.28 -1.87
C LEU A 256 -17.22 0.80 -1.45
N LEU A 257 -16.27 0.02 -1.98
CA LEU A 257 -16.09 -1.38 -1.56
C LEU A 257 -15.64 -1.47 -0.10
N HIS A 258 -14.75 -0.58 0.34
CA HIS A 258 -14.26 -0.53 1.71
C HIS A 258 -15.39 -0.26 2.70
N GLU A 259 -16.15 0.81 2.47
CA GLU A 259 -17.28 1.22 3.31
C GLU A 259 -18.35 0.13 3.38
N ARG A 260 -18.64 -0.52 2.25
CA ARG A 260 -19.70 -1.53 2.19
C ARG A 260 -19.30 -2.89 2.78
N LEU A 261 -18.05 -3.32 2.60
CA LEU A 261 -17.68 -4.73 2.79
C LEU A 261 -16.77 -4.99 3.99
N ARG A 262 -16.01 -3.99 4.47
CA ARG A 262 -15.01 -4.18 5.54
C ARG A 262 -15.64 -4.75 6.81
N ASP A 263 -16.69 -4.10 7.33
CA ASP A 263 -17.25 -4.47 8.62
C ASP A 263 -18.09 -5.76 8.54
N ALA A 264 -18.83 -5.95 7.44
CA ALA A 264 -19.50 -7.21 7.16
C ALA A 264 -18.49 -8.38 7.02
N GLY A 265 -17.33 -8.14 6.40
CA GLY A 265 -16.25 -9.11 6.32
C GLY A 265 -15.62 -9.41 7.68
N ALA A 266 -15.57 -8.44 8.60
CA ALA A 266 -15.08 -8.64 9.96
C ALA A 266 -15.95 -9.61 10.79
N GLU A 267 -17.23 -9.76 10.46
CA GLU A 267 -18.10 -10.78 11.08
C GLU A 267 -17.62 -12.20 10.74
N PHE A 268 -17.25 -12.46 9.47
CA PHE A 268 -16.71 -13.76 9.07
C PHE A 268 -15.37 -14.07 9.74
N VAL A 269 -14.56 -13.05 10.05
CA VAL A 269 -13.27 -13.22 10.75
C VAL A 269 -13.48 -13.56 12.22
N ARG A 270 -14.51 -13.00 12.87
CA ARG A 270 -14.81 -13.25 14.28
C ARG A 270 -15.42 -14.64 14.52
N GLY A 271 -16.09 -15.21 13.53
CA GLY A 271 -16.76 -16.51 13.62
C GLY A 271 -18.19 -16.39 14.13
#